data_AF-A0A519JBI8-F1
#
_entry.id   AF-A0A519JBI8-F1
#
_cell.length_a   1.000
_cell.length_b   1.000
_cell.length_c   1.000
_cell.angle_alpha   90.00
_cell.angle_beta   90.00
_cell.angle_gamma   90.00
#
_symmetry.space_group_name_H-M   'P 1'
#
loop_
_entity.id
_entity.type
_entity.pdbx_description
1 polymer ?
#
loop_
_entity_poly.entity_id
_entity_poly.type
_entity_poly.pdbx_seq_one_letter_code
_entity_poly.pdbx_strand_id
1 'polypeptide(L)' 'MATVKVTDESFEADVLKSSQPVVVDFWAEWCGPCKQIGPALEQIA' A
#
# COMPACT_ATOMS: atom_id res chain seq x y z
N MET A 1 -3.15 -10.55 5.70
CA MET A 1 -4.21 -9.57 5.99
C MET A 1 -4.48 -8.80 4.70
N ALA A 2 -5.51 -7.95 4.64
CA ALA A 2 -5.71 -7.12 3.45
C ALA A 2 -4.80 -5.88 3.53
N THR A 3 -4.24 -5.43 2.40
CA THR A 3 -3.56 -4.12 2.36
C THR A 3 -4.52 -2.99 2.73
N VAL A 4 -3.97 -1.92 3.31
CA VAL A 4 -4.73 -0.73 3.71
C VAL A 4 -4.66 0.30 2.59
N LYS A 5 -5.81 0.79 2.13
CA LYS A 5 -5.88 1.89 1.17
C LYS A 5 -5.56 3.21 1.88
N VAL A 6 -4.53 3.89 1.40
CA VAL A 6 -4.06 5.18 1.92
C VAL A 6 -4.36 6.27 0.89
N THR A 7 -4.75 7.45 1.37
CA THR A 7 -4.90 8.65 0.55
C THR A 7 -3.95 9.75 1.03
N ASP A 8 -3.86 10.86 0.30
CA ASP A 8 -3.06 12.01 0.71
C ASP A 8 -3.47 12.53 2.10
N GLU A 9 -4.77 12.52 2.42
CA GLU A 9 -5.29 12.95 3.72
C GLU A 9 -4.89 12.00 4.86
N SER A 10 -4.75 10.70 4.59
CA SER A 10 -4.46 9.69 5.61
C SER A 10 -2.98 9.34 5.73
N PHE A 11 -2.15 9.74 4.75
CA PHE A 11 -0.74 9.36 4.66
C PHE A 11 0.09 9.72 5.91
N GLU A 12 -0.14 10.89 6.50
CA GLU A 12 0.58 11.28 7.73
C GLU A 12 0.25 10.34 8.90
N ALA A 13 -1.01 9.99 9.07
CA ALA A 13 -1.46 9.15 10.17
C ALA A 13 -1.08 7.68 9.97
N ASP A 14 -1.31 7.16 8.76
CA ASP A 14 -1.19 5.72 8.47
C ASP A 14 0.24 5.30 8.14
N VAL A 15 1.04 6.20 7.56
CA VAL A 15 2.41 5.89 7.10
C VAL A 15 3.45 6.59 7.97
N LEU A 16 3.41 7.92 8.06
CA LEU A 16 4.49 8.68 8.71
C LEU A 16 4.54 8.52 10.23
N LYS A 17 3.38 8.33 10.86
CA LYS A 17 3.25 8.13 12.32
C LYS A 17 3.17 6.65 12.73
N SER A 18 3.40 5.72 11.80
CA SER A 18 3.38 4.29 12.11
C SER A 18 4.48 3.93 13.11
N SER A 19 4.13 3.09 14.08
CA SER A 19 5.09 2.49 15.02
C SER A 19 5.83 1.27 14.46
N GLN A 20 5.50 0.86 13.23
CA GLN A 20 6.09 -0.28 12.52
C GLN A 20 6.55 0.15 11.12
N PRO A 21 7.54 -0.55 10.52
CA PRO A 21 7.92 -0.32 9.13
C PRO A 21 6.71 -0.46 8.19
N VAL A 22 6.56 0.49 7.26
CA VAL A 22 5.49 0.50 6.27
C VAL A 22 6.08 0.38 4.88
N VAL A 23 5.57 -0.57 4.08
CA VAL A 23 5.83 -0.67 2.65
C VAL A 23 4.65 -0.06 1.91
N VAL A 24 4.91 0.95 1.08
CA VAL A 24 3.89 1.66 0.32
C VAL A 24 3.95 1.23 -1.15
N ASP A 25 2.84 0.71 -1.66
CA ASP A 25 2.64 0.44 -3.09
C ASP A 25 2.00 1.65 -3.76
N PHE A 26 2.80 2.40 -4.51
CA PHE A 26 2.29 3.47 -5.37
C PHE A 26 1.83 2.88 -6.70
N TRP A 27 0.51 2.72 -6.84
CA TRP A 27 -0.11 2.05 -7.98
C TRP A 27 -1.15 2.93 -8.67
N ALA A 28 -1.68 2.42 -9.78
CA ALA A 28 -2.82 3.02 -10.47
C ALA A 28 -3.64 1.92 -11.16
N GLU A 29 -4.94 2.17 -11.39
CA GLU A 29 -5.85 1.21 -12.05
C GLU A 29 -5.39 0.82 -13.47
N TRP A 30 -4.72 1.76 -14.14
CA TRP A 30 -4.16 1.58 -15.47
C TRP A 30 -2.72 1.03 -15.46
N CYS A 31 -2.08 0.89 -14.30
CA CYS A 31 -0.74 0.32 -14.19
C CYS A 31 -0.80 -1.21 -14.28
N GLY A 32 -0.53 -1.76 -15.47
CA GLY A 32 -0.47 -3.20 -15.71
C GLY A 32 0.49 -3.95 -14.77
N PRO A 33 1.78 -3.54 -14.68
CA PRO A 33 2.75 -4.17 -13.78
C PRO A 33 2.35 -4.11 -12.30
N CYS A 34 1.81 -2.99 -11.83
CA CYS A 34 1.40 -2.83 -10.43
C CYS A 34 0.30 -3.84 -10.05
N LYS A 35 -0.69 -4.04 -10.94
CA LYS A 35 -1.75 -5.04 -10.73
C LYS A 35 -1.23 -6.48 -10.65
N GLN A 36 -0.11 -6.79 -11.30
CA GLN A 36 0.52 -8.11 -11.20
C GLN A 36 1.24 -8.32 -9.86
N ILE A 37 1.80 -7.25 -9.29
CA ILE A 37 2.54 -7.28 -8.01
C ILE A 37 1.58 -7.26 -6.81
N GLY A 38 0.43 -6.60 -6.92
CA GLY A 38 -0.57 -6.47 -5.84
C GLY A 38 -0.86 -7.78 -5.06
N PRO A 39 -1.15 -8.91 -5.72
CA PRO A 39 -1.40 -10.18 -5.03
C PRO A 39 -0.22 -10.68 -4.18
N ALA A 40 1.03 -10.41 -4.58
CA ALA A 40 2.20 -10.77 -3.80
C ALA A 40 2.32 -9.92 -2.53
N LEU A 41 1.91 -8.65 -2.59
CA LEU A 41 1.86 -7.75 -1.43
C LEU A 41 0.78 -8.20 -0.43
N GLU A 42 -0.39 -8.64 -0.89
CA GLU A 42 -1.46 -9.19 -0.03
C GLU A 42 -1.05 -10.48 0.69
N GLN A 43 -0.15 -11.28 0.10
CA GLN A 43 0.33 -12.53 0.70
C GLN A 43 1.31 -12.31 1.86
N ILE A 44 2.04 -11.19 1.85
CA ILE A 44 3.03 -10.86 2.87
C ILE A 44 2.48 -9.91 3.95
N ALA A 45 1.30 -9.32 3.72
CA ALA A 45 0.60 -8.41 4.63
C ALA A 45 -0.09 -9.13 5.80
#